data_AF-A0A6A5BKQ0-F1
#
_entry.id   AF-A0A6A5BKQ0-F1
#
_cell.length_a   1.000
_cell.length_b   1.000
_cell.length_c   1.000
_cell.angle_alpha   90.00
_cell.angle_beta   90.00
_cell.angle_gamma   90.00
#
_symmetry.space_group_name_H-M   'P 1'
#
loop_
_entity.id
_entity.type
_entity.pdbx_description
1 polymer ?
#
loop_
_entity_poly.entity_id
_entity_poly.type
_entity_poly.pdbx_seq_one_letter_code
_entity_poly.pdbx_strand_id
1 'polypeptide(L)'
;MGTMDFTFKEFMLKAIKFLYPELDNLVSIDCSNKEIMMYVVQEIGSFLRLASRKLKSDRDIVLNAVKCDGVSLEFATHDLKNDREIALHEIKQNGLALEFVSTELKGKKNWY
;
A
#
# COMPACT_ATOMS: atom_id res chain seq x y z
N MET A 1 3.32 24.71 -6.90
CA MET A 1 3.75 23.35 -6.50
C MET A 1 2.52 22.43 -6.30
N GLY A 2 1.58 22.40 -7.27
CA GLY A 2 0.27 21.75 -7.06
C GLY A 2 -0.35 21.07 -8.28
N THR A 3 0.40 20.85 -9.36
CA THR A 3 -0.14 20.27 -10.60
C THR A 3 0.08 18.77 -10.72
N MET A 4 1.00 18.19 -9.93
CA MET A 4 1.37 16.78 -10.03
C MET A 4 0.35 15.84 -9.35
N ASP A 5 -0.36 16.30 -8.31
CA ASP A 5 -1.35 15.48 -7.59
C ASP A 5 -2.65 15.29 -8.40
N PHE A 6 -3.03 16.30 -9.20
CA PHE A 6 -4.24 16.23 -10.03
C PHE A 6 -4.04 15.33 -11.25
N THR A 7 -2.92 15.48 -11.96
CA THR A 7 -2.62 14.67 -13.15
C THR A 7 -2.37 13.21 -12.80
N PHE A 8 -1.75 12.92 -11.65
CA PHE A 8 -1.54 11.56 -11.19
C PHE A 8 -2.87 10.86 -10.87
N LYS A 9 -3.79 11.52 -10.16
CA LYS A 9 -5.13 10.98 -9.89
C LYS A 9 -5.93 10.75 -11.17
N GLU A 10 -5.84 11.64 -12.16
CA GLU A 10 -6.50 11.44 -13.46
C GLU A 10 -5.92 10.27 -14.25
N PHE A 11 -4.59 10.14 -14.29
CA PHE A 11 -3.93 8.99 -14.92
C PHE A 11 -4.39 7.68 -14.27
N MET A 12 -4.41 7.65 -12.95
CA MET A 12 -4.83 6.48 -12.18
C MET A 12 -6.31 6.17 -12.39
N LEU A 13 -7.16 7.18 -12.45
CA LEU A 13 -8.58 6.99 -12.73
C LEU A 13 -8.76 6.35 -14.12
N LYS A 14 -8.00 6.78 -15.12
CA LYS A 14 -8.00 6.16 -16.45
C LYS A 14 -7.46 4.72 -16.42
N ALA A 15 -6.36 4.48 -15.69
CA ALA A 15 -5.78 3.15 -15.55
C ALA A 15 -6.73 2.16 -14.86
N ILE A 16 -7.37 2.56 -13.76
CA ILE A 16 -8.35 1.74 -13.04
C ILE A 16 -9.53 1.41 -13.95
N LYS A 17 -10.09 2.39 -14.68
CA LYS A 17 -11.20 2.13 -15.62
C LYS A 17 -10.80 1.21 -16.77
N PHE A 18 -9.55 1.32 -17.22
CA PHE A 18 -9.01 0.46 -18.26
C PHE A 18 -8.85 -0.99 -17.79
N LEU A 19 -8.35 -1.19 -16.56
CA LEU A 19 -8.13 -2.51 -15.96
C LEU A 19 -9.43 -3.15 -15.43
N TYR A 20 -10.37 -2.32 -14.97
CA TYR A 20 -11.63 -2.72 -14.35
C TYR A 20 -12.80 -1.97 -14.99
N PRO A 21 -13.28 -2.42 -16.18
CA PRO A 21 -14.35 -1.76 -16.92
C PRO A 21 -15.66 -1.61 -16.13
N GLU A 22 -15.90 -2.46 -15.14
CA GLU A 22 -17.04 -2.35 -14.20
C GLU A 22 -17.01 -1.05 -13.37
N LEU A 23 -15.86 -0.40 -13.25
CA LEU A 23 -15.67 0.87 -12.55
C LEU A 23 -15.72 2.10 -13.48
N ASP A 24 -16.21 1.98 -14.72
CA ASP A 24 -16.25 3.08 -15.70
C ASP A 24 -17.01 4.33 -15.18
N ASN A 25 -17.99 4.12 -14.32
CA ASN A 25 -18.77 5.21 -13.69
C ASN A 25 -18.00 5.98 -12.59
N LEU A 26 -16.78 5.57 -12.24
CA LEU A 26 -16.01 6.23 -11.21
C LEU A 26 -15.60 7.64 -11.64
N VAL A 27 -15.94 8.65 -10.85
CA VAL A 27 -15.66 10.07 -11.18
C VAL A 27 -14.35 10.55 -10.58
N SER A 28 -13.91 9.93 -9.47
CA SER A 28 -12.71 10.32 -8.73
C SER A 28 -12.18 9.16 -7.89
N ILE A 29 -10.89 9.16 -7.59
CA ILE A 29 -10.29 8.21 -6.63
C ILE A 29 -10.54 8.71 -5.21
N ASP A 30 -11.47 8.08 -4.50
CA ASP A 30 -11.62 8.27 -3.06
C ASP A 30 -10.60 7.40 -2.30
N CYS A 31 -9.57 8.05 -1.75
CA CYS A 31 -8.53 7.37 -0.98
C CYS A 31 -9.01 6.84 0.40
N SER A 32 -10.29 7.03 0.74
CA SER A 32 -10.95 6.44 1.90
C SER A 32 -11.80 5.22 1.56
N ASN A 33 -12.05 4.96 0.28
CA ASN A 33 -12.79 3.80 -0.18
C ASN A 33 -11.87 2.58 -0.24
N LYS A 34 -12.22 1.52 0.51
CA LYS A 34 -11.42 0.29 0.60
C LYS A 34 -11.29 -0.43 -0.75
N GLU A 35 -12.38 -0.52 -1.50
CA GLU A 35 -12.43 -1.24 -2.77
C GLU A 35 -11.55 -0.57 -3.82
N ILE A 36 -11.71 0.75 -4.01
CA ILE A 36 -10.86 1.54 -4.90
C ILE A 36 -9.40 1.43 -4.48
N MET A 37 -9.12 1.56 -3.18
CA MET A 37 -7.76 1.48 -2.68
C MET A 37 -7.14 0.10 -2.94
N MET A 38 -7.91 -0.99 -2.80
CA MET A 38 -7.43 -2.34 -3.08
C MET A 38 -6.96 -2.49 -4.53
N TYR A 39 -7.79 -2.06 -5.49
CA TYR A 39 -7.43 -2.10 -6.91
C TYR A 39 -6.15 -1.32 -7.20
N VAL A 40 -6.00 -0.16 -6.56
CA VAL A 40 -4.85 0.71 -6.82
C VAL A 40 -3.56 0.17 -6.22
N VAL A 41 -3.58 -0.30 -4.96
CA VAL A 41 -2.36 -0.74 -4.28
C VAL A 41 -1.82 -2.07 -4.82
N GLN A 42 -2.65 -2.86 -5.52
CA GLN A 42 -2.20 -4.07 -6.20
C GLN A 42 -1.32 -3.76 -7.41
N GLU A 43 -1.58 -2.64 -8.10
CA GLU A 43 -0.79 -2.19 -9.24
C GLU A 43 0.35 -1.26 -8.84
N ILE A 44 0.12 -0.40 -7.84
CA ILE A 44 1.09 0.60 -7.36
C ILE A 44 1.04 0.65 -5.82
N GLY A 45 1.88 -0.15 -5.16
CA GLY A 45 1.89 -0.23 -3.69
C GLY A 45 2.06 1.12 -2.98
N SER A 46 2.90 2.01 -3.51
CA SER A 46 3.21 3.32 -2.93
C SER A 46 1.99 4.26 -2.81
N PHE A 47 0.89 3.94 -3.48
CA PHE A 47 -0.38 4.67 -3.33
C PHE A 47 -0.95 4.59 -1.92
N LEU A 48 -0.53 3.60 -1.12
CA LEU A 48 -0.86 3.51 0.29
C LEU A 48 -0.57 4.82 1.04
N ARG A 49 0.40 5.64 0.58
CA ARG A 49 0.68 6.96 1.18
C ARG A 49 -0.51 7.92 1.14
N LEU A 50 -1.38 7.81 0.13
CA LEU A 50 -2.56 8.65 -0.06
C LEU A 50 -3.78 8.11 0.68
N ALA A 51 -3.76 6.83 1.08
CA ALA A 51 -4.87 6.20 1.78
C ALA A 51 -5.21 6.91 3.10
N SER A 52 -6.50 6.88 3.46
CA SER A 52 -6.96 7.35 4.76
C SER A 52 -6.25 6.61 5.89
N ARG A 53 -6.16 7.22 7.07
CA ARG A 53 -5.53 6.58 8.25
C ARG A 53 -6.17 5.22 8.57
N LYS A 54 -7.49 5.09 8.38
CA LYS A 54 -8.22 3.83 8.57
C LYS A 54 -7.71 2.74 7.63
N LEU A 55 -7.51 3.05 6.35
CA LEU A 55 -7.01 2.09 5.36
C LEU A 55 -5.52 1.80 5.51
N LYS A 56 -4.72 2.74 6.02
CA LYS A 56 -3.33 2.47 6.43
C LYS A 56 -3.19 1.52 7.62
N SER A 57 -4.29 1.31 8.36
CA SER A 57 -4.43 0.29 9.40
C SER A 57 -5.22 -0.94 8.93
N ASP A 58 -5.67 -0.96 7.68
CA ASP A 58 -6.35 -2.13 7.12
C ASP A 58 -5.31 -3.14 6.64
N ARG A 59 -5.25 -4.27 7.33
CA ARG A 59 -4.24 -5.29 7.10
C ARG A 59 -4.21 -5.81 5.66
N ASP A 60 -5.38 -5.99 5.04
CA ASP A 60 -5.47 -6.54 3.69
C ASP A 60 -4.91 -5.54 2.67
N ILE A 61 -5.27 -4.27 2.82
CA ILE A 61 -4.77 -3.19 1.96
C ILE A 61 -3.25 -3.06 2.09
N VAL A 62 -2.74 -3.02 3.32
CA VAL A 62 -1.30 -2.91 3.57
C VAL A 62 -0.56 -4.13 3.02
N LEU A 63 -1.05 -5.34 3.25
CA LEU A 63 -0.40 -6.55 2.75
C LEU A 63 -0.34 -6.58 1.21
N ASN A 64 -1.42 -6.18 0.52
CA ASN A 64 -1.41 -6.11 -0.95
C ASN A 64 -0.46 -5.02 -1.45
N ALA A 65 -0.42 -3.85 -0.81
CA ALA A 65 0.53 -2.80 -1.13
C ALA A 65 1.99 -3.27 -0.99
N VAL A 66 2.30 -3.95 0.11
CA VAL A 66 3.64 -4.50 0.39
C VAL A 66 4.02 -5.62 -0.57
N LYS A 67 3.05 -6.44 -1.00
CA LYS A 67 3.27 -7.45 -2.03
C LYS A 67 3.61 -6.85 -3.39
N CYS A 68 3.01 -5.71 -3.73
CA CYS A 68 3.30 -4.97 -4.95
C CYS A 68 4.66 -4.27 -4.85
N ASP A 69 4.89 -3.53 -3.77
CA ASP A 69 6.12 -2.80 -3.49
C ASP A 69 6.40 -2.83 -1.98
N GLY A 70 7.43 -3.56 -1.56
CA GLY A 70 7.79 -3.75 -0.15
C GLY A 70 7.98 -2.45 0.62
N VAL A 71 8.50 -1.42 -0.05
CA VAL A 71 8.72 -0.07 0.51
C VAL A 71 7.41 0.54 1.03
N SER A 72 6.28 0.14 0.46
CA SER A 72 4.94 0.63 0.84
C SER A 72 4.63 0.42 2.32
N LEU A 73 5.27 -0.54 2.99
CA LEU A 73 5.14 -0.76 4.44
C LEU A 73 5.45 0.52 5.23
N GLU A 74 6.30 1.41 4.71
CA GLU A 74 6.62 2.70 5.34
C GLU A 74 5.39 3.58 5.56
N PHE A 75 4.32 3.40 4.78
CA PHE A 75 3.10 4.19 4.86
C PHE A 75 2.02 3.59 5.76
N ALA A 76 2.19 2.35 6.18
CA ALA A 76 1.27 1.68 7.11
C ALA A 76 1.34 2.31 8.52
N THR A 77 0.33 2.04 9.33
CA THR A 77 0.40 2.43 10.75
C THR A 77 1.43 1.60 11.51
N HIS A 78 1.93 2.17 12.62
CA HIS A 78 2.96 1.53 13.45
C HIS A 78 2.62 0.09 13.84
N ASP A 79 1.35 -0.17 14.20
CA ASP A 79 0.88 -1.50 14.57
C ASP A 79 1.09 -2.54 13.46
N LEU A 80 0.87 -2.16 12.20
CA LEU A 80 1.06 -3.06 11.05
C LEU A 80 2.52 -3.14 10.59
N LYS A 81 3.35 -2.12 10.85
CA LYS A 81 4.80 -2.22 10.69
C LYS A 81 5.44 -3.22 11.67
N ASN A 82 4.73 -3.52 12.75
CA ASN A 82 5.10 -4.54 13.76
C ASN A 82 4.46 -5.90 13.46
N ASP A 83 3.63 -6.03 12.42
CA ASP A 83 3.00 -7.30 12.08
C ASP A 83 4.06 -8.26 11.53
N ARG A 84 4.31 -9.33 12.29
CA ARG A 84 5.33 -10.33 11.99
C ARG A 84 5.07 -11.04 10.68
N GLU A 85 3.82 -11.28 10.30
CA GLU A 85 3.51 -11.96 9.04
C GLU A 85 3.75 -11.04 7.84
N ILE A 86 3.40 -9.75 7.95
CA ILE A 86 3.70 -8.77 6.89
C ILE A 86 5.22 -8.64 6.73
N ALA A 87 5.96 -8.50 7.84
CA ALA A 87 7.41 -8.42 7.83
C ALA A 87 8.08 -9.69 7.25
N LEU A 88 7.62 -10.89 7.63
CA LEU A 88 8.16 -12.14 7.09
C LEU A 88 7.85 -12.30 5.59
N HIS A 89 6.69 -11.83 5.14
CA HIS A 89 6.34 -11.85 3.73
C HIS A 89 7.25 -10.92 2.92
N GLU A 90 7.48 -9.71 3.44
CA GLU A 90 8.37 -8.72 2.84
C GLU A 90 9.81 -9.24 2.73
N ILE A 91 10.34 -9.83 3.80
CA ILE A 91 11.70 -10.42 3.84
C ILE A 91 11.87 -11.54 2.81
N LYS A 92 10.84 -12.35 2.58
CA LYS A 92 10.89 -13.43 1.57
C LYS A 92 10.88 -12.90 0.14
N GLN A 93 10.18 -11.79 -0.11
CA GLN A 93 10.04 -11.18 -1.43
C GLN A 93 11.23 -10.28 -1.78
N ASN A 94 11.66 -9.43 -0.85
CA ASN A 94 12.74 -8.47 -1.04
C ASN A 94 13.72 -8.59 0.13
N GLY A 95 14.92 -9.13 -0.09
CA GLY A 95 15.94 -9.27 0.98
C GLY A 95 16.38 -7.96 1.65
N LEU A 96 16.02 -6.80 1.08
CA LEU A 96 16.28 -5.44 1.59
C LEU A 96 15.15 -4.89 2.49
N ALA A 97 14.02 -5.60 2.57
CA ALA A 97 12.83 -5.29 3.36
C ALA A 97 13.05 -4.96 4.84
N LEU A 98 14.12 -5.51 5.42
CA LEU A 98 14.48 -5.34 6.82
C LEU A 98 14.66 -3.87 7.23
N GLU A 99 14.80 -2.93 6.28
CA GLU A 99 14.89 -1.51 6.60
C GLU A 99 13.54 -0.88 7.01
N PHE A 100 12.40 -1.39 6.52
CA PHE A 100 11.08 -0.78 6.72
C PHE A 100 10.25 -1.39 7.86
N VAL A 101 10.62 -2.60 8.28
CA VAL A 101 10.10 -3.22 9.52
C VAL A 101 10.49 -2.35 10.72
N SER A 102 9.66 -2.31 11.78
CA SER A 102 10.01 -1.53 12.96
C SER A 102 11.29 -1.99 13.66
N THR A 103 11.92 -1.07 14.38
CA THR A 103 13.09 -1.35 15.22
C THR A 103 12.82 -2.40 16.29
N GLU A 104 11.59 -2.43 16.85
CA GLU A 104 11.16 -3.42 17.84
C GLU A 104 11.17 -4.84 17.29
N LEU A 105 10.70 -5.02 16.05
CA LEU A 105 10.78 -6.31 15.38
C LEU A 105 12.24 -6.64 15.06
N LYS A 106 13.01 -5.71 14.47
CA LYS A 106 14.44 -5.95 14.12
C LYS A 106 15.28 -6.46 15.30
N GLY A 107 14.98 -6.00 16.52
CA GLY A 107 15.68 -6.43 17.74
C GLY A 107 15.41 -7.89 18.15
N LYS A 108 14.32 -8.52 17.68
CA LYS A 108 13.98 -9.90 18.01
C LYS A 108 14.75 -10.88 17.11
N LYS A 109 16.04 -11.10 17.39
CA LYS A 109 17.00 -11.95 16.63
C LYS A 109 16.58 -13.39 16.20
N ASN A 110 15.36 -13.86 16.48
CA ASN A 110 14.90 -15.23 16.18
C ASN A 110 13.76 -15.22 15.14
N TRP A 111 14.12 -14.87 13.91
CA TRP A 111 13.20 -14.75 12.78
C TRP A 111 13.14 -15.98 11.86
N TYR A 112 14.09 -16.90 12.02
CA TYR A 112 14.29 -18.10 11.20
C TYR A 112 13.95 -19.37 12.00
#